data_AF-A0A4R2BJD4-F1
#
_entry.id   AF-A0A4R2BJD4-F1
#
_cell.length_a   1.000
_cell.length_b   1.000
_cell.length_c   1.000
_cell.angle_alpha   90.00
_cell.angle_beta   90.00
_cell.angle_gamma   90.00
#
_symmetry.space_group_name_H-M   'P 1'
#
loop_
_entity.id
_entity.type
_entity.pdbx_description
1 polymer ?
#
loop_
_entity_poly.entity_id
_entity_poly.type
_entity_poly.pdbx_seq_one_letter_code
_entity_poly.pdbx_strand_id
1 'polypeptide(L)'
;MIVGPEVLAGSTRLKAATAHKMILNMISTASMILLGKAYENLMVDVHVSNHKLKVRAINIICQITGVSSNAAEEALESAGLQVKPAIVMLKADINAKRAAELLKQANGYVRNAILLANKDRD
;
A
#
# COMPACT_ATOMS: atom_id res chain seq x y z
N MET A 1 -30.23 3.77 0.59
CA MET A 1 -29.54 5.04 0.26
C MET A 1 -30.54 5.95 -0.43
N ILE A 2 -30.68 7.19 0.02
CA ILE A 2 -31.68 8.13 -0.52
C ILE A 2 -30.93 9.36 -1.02
N VAL A 3 -30.99 9.63 -2.33
CA VAL A 3 -30.34 10.80 -2.98
C VAL A 3 -31.34 11.86 -3.44
N GLY A 4 -32.63 11.61 -3.25
CA GLY A 4 -33.73 12.44 -3.76
C GLY A 4 -33.90 12.37 -5.28
N PRO A 5 -34.89 13.08 -5.84
CA PRO A 5 -35.16 13.13 -7.28
C PRO A 5 -33.96 13.67 -8.07
N GLU A 6 -33.68 13.09 -9.23
CA GLU A 6 -32.62 13.57 -10.11
C GLU A 6 -33.01 14.88 -10.81
N VAL A 7 -32.02 15.71 -11.14
CA VAL A 7 -32.25 16.99 -11.87
C VAL A 7 -32.91 16.73 -13.22
N LEU A 8 -32.49 15.67 -13.91
CA LEU A 8 -33.18 15.11 -15.06
C LEU A 8 -33.94 13.86 -14.62
N ALA A 9 -35.26 13.90 -14.66
CA ALA A 9 -36.12 12.81 -14.21
C ALA A 9 -35.70 11.47 -14.86
N GLY A 10 -35.44 10.46 -14.03
CA GLY A 10 -35.03 9.13 -14.47
C GLY A 10 -33.54 8.96 -14.81
N SER A 11 -32.74 10.03 -14.87
CA SER A 11 -31.31 9.94 -15.21
C SER A 11 -30.43 9.57 -14.01
N THR A 12 -30.52 8.32 -13.56
CA THR A 12 -29.81 7.78 -12.37
C THR A 12 -28.28 7.74 -12.48
N ARG A 13 -27.71 7.99 -13.67
CA ARG A 13 -26.25 8.17 -13.86
C ARG A 13 -25.67 9.40 -13.15
N LEU A 14 -26.51 10.25 -12.55
CA LEU A 14 -26.13 11.47 -11.85
C LEU A 14 -25.89 11.21 -10.36
N LYS A 15 -26.81 11.62 -9.47
CA LYS A 15 -26.59 11.50 -8.02
C LYS A 15 -26.53 10.05 -7.57
N ALA A 16 -27.43 9.21 -8.07
CA ALA A 16 -27.46 7.80 -7.68
C ALA A 16 -26.16 7.08 -8.06
N ALA A 17 -25.68 7.18 -9.30
CA ALA A 17 -24.42 6.55 -9.71
C ALA A 17 -23.19 7.15 -9.00
N THR A 18 -23.16 8.46 -8.74
CA THR A 18 -22.08 9.09 -7.95
C THR A 18 -22.02 8.51 -6.55
N ALA A 19 -23.17 8.34 -5.90
CA ALA A 19 -23.23 7.78 -4.57
C ALA A 19 -22.93 6.27 -4.53
N HIS A 20 -23.33 5.50 -5.55
CA HIS A 20 -22.87 4.12 -5.71
C HIS A 20 -21.34 4.03 -5.85
N LYS A 21 -20.72 4.90 -6.66
CA LYS A 21 -19.26 4.95 -6.80
C LYS A 21 -18.59 5.22 -5.45
N MET A 22 -19.10 6.16 -4.67
CA MET A 22 -18.56 6.45 -3.33
C MET A 22 -18.65 5.22 -2.42
N ILE A 23 -19.79 4.53 -2.38
CA ILE A 23 -19.97 3.32 -1.57
C ILE A 23 -19.02 2.21 -2.02
N LEU A 24 -18.93 1.94 -3.33
CA LEU A 24 -18.03 0.93 -3.87
C LEU A 24 -16.57 1.25 -3.52
N ASN A 25 -16.16 2.51 -3.67
CA ASN A 25 -14.83 2.96 -3.27
C ASN A 25 -14.58 2.78 -1.77
N MET A 26 -15.56 3.07 -0.91
CA MET A 26 -15.44 2.87 0.54
C MET A 26 -15.27 1.39 0.88
N ILE A 27 -16.12 0.51 0.33
CA ILE A 27 -16.06 -0.93 0.57
C ILE A 27 -14.72 -1.49 0.11
N SER A 28 -14.31 -1.19 -1.13
CA SER A 28 -13.06 -1.73 -1.68
C SER A 28 -11.84 -1.20 -0.93
N THR A 29 -11.81 0.10 -0.62
CA THR A 29 -10.68 0.73 0.09
C THR A 29 -10.58 0.21 1.52
N ALA A 30 -11.69 0.18 2.27
CA ALA A 30 -11.71 -0.33 3.63
C ALA A 30 -11.27 -1.80 3.69
N SER A 31 -11.77 -2.64 2.76
CA SER A 31 -11.37 -4.04 2.65
C SER A 31 -9.87 -4.18 2.39
N MET A 32 -9.31 -3.41 1.47
CA MET A 32 -7.86 -3.47 1.16
C MET A 32 -6.99 -2.97 2.32
N ILE A 33 -7.42 -1.93 3.04
CA ILE A 33 -6.75 -1.47 4.26
C ILE A 33 -6.75 -2.59 5.30
N LEU A 34 -7.90 -3.21 5.54
CA LEU A 34 -8.04 -4.32 6.47
C LEU A 34 -7.20 -5.54 6.07
N LEU A 35 -6.95 -5.77 4.78
CA LEU A 35 -6.04 -6.81 4.26
C LEU A 35 -4.55 -6.41 4.29
N GLY A 36 -4.19 -5.31 4.95
CA GLY A 36 -2.79 -4.88 5.11
C GLY A 36 -2.16 -4.36 3.81
N LYS A 37 -2.96 -3.90 2.84
CA LYS A 37 -2.46 -3.32 1.57
C LYS A 37 -2.03 -1.85 1.70
N ALA A 38 -2.36 -1.23 2.84
CA ALA A 38 -1.91 0.09 3.23
C ALA A 38 -1.03 0.01 4.49
N TYR A 39 -0.08 0.95 4.60
CA TYR A 39 0.68 1.24 5.81
C TYR A 39 0.40 2.70 6.15
N GLU A 40 -0.17 2.94 7.34
CA GLU A 40 -0.73 4.25 7.70
C GLU A 40 -1.75 4.71 6.65
N ASN A 41 -1.55 5.87 6.02
CA ASN A 41 -2.39 6.37 4.93
C ASN A 41 -1.78 6.12 3.53
N LEU A 42 -0.68 5.38 3.44
CA LEU A 42 0.04 5.10 2.19
C LEU A 42 -0.30 3.70 1.67
N MET A 43 -0.67 3.62 0.39
CA MET A 43 -0.86 2.34 -0.30
C MET A 43 0.49 1.73 -0.61
N VAL A 44 0.84 0.63 0.06
CA VAL A 44 2.15 -0.03 -0.06
C VAL A 44 2.12 -1.26 -0.96
N ASP A 45 0.95 -1.69 -1.42
CA ASP A 45 0.79 -2.78 -2.40
C ASP A 45 0.69 -2.22 -3.83
N VAL A 46 1.73 -1.51 -4.26
CA VAL A 46 1.79 -0.89 -5.60
C VAL A 46 2.45 -1.84 -6.58
N HIS A 47 1.77 -2.16 -7.67
CA HIS A 47 2.35 -2.88 -8.79
C HIS A 47 3.10 -1.92 -9.72
N VAL A 48 4.43 -2.00 -9.75
CA VAL A 48 5.29 -1.12 -10.53
C VAL A 48 5.34 -1.58 -11.99
N SER A 49 4.41 -1.09 -12.82
CA SER A 49 4.33 -1.46 -14.25
C SER A 49 4.85 -0.37 -15.21
N ASN A 50 5.17 0.82 -14.72
CA ASN A 50 5.69 1.92 -15.53
C ASN A 50 6.54 2.88 -14.70
N HIS A 51 7.24 3.79 -15.37
CA HIS A 51 8.12 4.77 -14.75
C HIS A 51 7.41 5.64 -13.69
N LYS A 52 6.18 6.10 -13.96
CA LYS A 52 5.41 6.91 -12.99
C LYS A 52 5.14 6.12 -11.70
N LEU A 53 4.82 4.84 -11.80
CA LEU A 53 4.60 3.97 -10.65
C LEU A 53 5.91 3.63 -9.93
N LYS A 54 7.04 3.53 -10.65
CA LYS A 54 8.38 3.38 -10.03
C LYS A 54 8.71 4.59 -9.16
N VAL A 55 8.56 5.80 -9.70
CA VAL A 55 8.77 7.06 -8.96
C VAL A 55 7.84 7.14 -7.74
N ARG A 56 6.56 6.77 -7.91
CA ARG A 56 5.61 6.74 -6.78
C ARG A 56 6.04 5.75 -5.70
N ALA A 57 6.50 4.55 -6.08
CA ALA A 57 6.99 3.54 -5.14
C ALA A 57 8.20 4.03 -4.35
N ILE A 58 9.18 4.65 -5.01
CA ILE A 58 10.36 5.27 -4.38
C ILE A 58 9.92 6.33 -3.36
N ASN A 59 9.02 7.24 -3.75
CA ASN A 59 8.51 8.28 -2.83
C ASN A 59 7.81 7.70 -1.60
N ILE A 60 7.02 6.64 -1.76
CA ILE A 60 6.37 5.94 -0.64
C ILE A 60 7.42 5.35 0.30
N ILE A 61 8.45 4.71 -0.24
CA ILE A 61 9.54 4.14 0.55
C ILE A 61 10.23 5.25 1.34
N CYS A 62 10.68 6.33 0.67
CA CYS A 62 11.32 7.47 1.32
C CYS A 62 10.47 8.06 2.44
N GLN A 63 9.16 8.23 2.20
CA GLN A 63 8.26 8.82 3.20
C GLN A 63 8.10 7.94 4.44
N ILE A 64 8.13 6.61 4.30
CA ILE A 64 7.98 5.68 5.42
C ILE A 64 9.32 5.47 6.15
N THR A 65 10.41 5.34 5.40
CA THR A 65 11.71 4.94 5.95
C THR A 65 12.57 6.13 6.37
N GLY A 66 12.42 7.28 5.72
CA GLY A 66 13.22 8.49 5.91
C GLY A 66 14.53 8.50 5.14
N VAL A 67 14.77 7.52 4.25
CA VAL A 67 16.01 7.40 3.46
C VAL A 67 15.99 8.29 2.21
N SER A 68 17.16 8.44 1.58
CA SER A 68 17.28 9.15 0.31
C SER A 68 16.62 8.39 -0.85
N SER A 69 16.28 9.11 -1.92
CA SER A 69 15.71 8.51 -3.14
C SER A 69 16.58 7.38 -3.71
N ASN A 70 17.90 7.54 -3.68
CA ASN A 70 18.85 6.56 -4.21
C ASN A 70 18.81 5.27 -3.39
N ALA A 71 18.85 5.38 -2.05
CA ALA A 71 18.76 4.22 -1.17
C ALA A 71 17.39 3.53 -1.28
N ALA A 72 16.31 4.29 -1.47
CA ALA A 72 14.98 3.73 -1.70
C ALA A 72 14.86 3.01 -3.06
N GLU A 73 15.52 3.51 -4.10
CA GLU A 73 15.57 2.87 -5.41
C GLU A 73 16.36 1.55 -5.35
N GLU A 74 17.55 1.55 -4.74
CA GLU A 74 18.35 0.34 -4.54
C GLU A 74 17.60 -0.73 -3.74
N ALA A 75 16.90 -0.33 -2.69
CA ALA A 75 16.07 -1.23 -1.89
C ALA A 75 14.87 -1.78 -2.69
N LEU A 76 14.23 -0.94 -3.50
CA LEU A 76 13.12 -1.36 -4.36
C LEU A 76 13.56 -2.37 -5.43
N GLU A 77 14.73 -2.17 -6.02
CA GLU A 77 15.31 -3.10 -7.01
C GLU A 77 15.72 -4.43 -6.35
N SER A 78 16.37 -4.36 -5.19
CA SER A 78 16.74 -5.53 -4.38
C SER A 78 15.52 -6.34 -3.92
N ALA A 79 14.39 -5.69 -3.71
CA ALA A 79 13.10 -6.29 -3.34
C ALA A 79 12.28 -6.80 -4.55
N GLY A 80 12.82 -6.79 -5.77
CA GLY A 80 12.12 -7.24 -6.97
C GLY A 80 10.92 -6.35 -7.34
N LEU A 81 11.08 -5.04 -7.20
CA LEU A 81 10.06 -4.00 -7.45
C LEU A 81 8.83 -4.09 -6.53
N GLN A 82 8.98 -4.72 -5.37
CA GLN A 82 7.93 -4.77 -4.34
C GLN A 82 8.21 -3.77 -3.23
N VAL A 83 7.23 -2.91 -2.95
CA VAL A 83 7.36 -1.84 -1.95
C VAL A 83 7.37 -2.39 -0.52
N LYS A 84 6.51 -3.38 -0.21
CA LYS A 84 6.43 -3.93 1.15
C LYS A 84 7.76 -4.53 1.63
N PRO A 85 8.42 -5.44 0.88
CA PRO A 85 9.69 -5.99 1.32
C PRO A 85 10.77 -4.90 1.41
N ALA A 86 10.82 -3.94 0.47
CA ALA A 86 11.77 -2.84 0.52
C ALA A 86 11.66 -2.00 1.82
N ILE A 87 10.43 -1.71 2.26
CA ILE A 87 10.20 -1.00 3.53
C ILE A 87 10.71 -1.82 4.72
N VAL A 88 10.40 -3.12 4.76
CA VAL A 88 10.82 -4.00 5.85
C VAL A 88 12.35 -4.16 5.87
N MET A 89 12.98 -4.32 4.70
CA MET A 89 14.44 -4.36 4.57
C MET A 89 15.10 -3.13 5.19
N LEU A 90 14.60 -1.94 4.85
CA LEU A 90 15.18 -0.68 5.32
C LEU A 90 14.89 -0.39 6.81
N LYS A 91 13.72 -0.77 7.34
CA LYS A 91 13.37 -0.53 8.75
C LYS A 91 14.00 -1.54 9.70
N ALA A 92 14.12 -2.79 9.28
CA ALA A 92 14.68 -3.85 10.12
C ALA A 92 16.13 -4.20 9.77
N ASP A 93 16.71 -3.55 8.75
CA ASP A 93 18.08 -3.78 8.27
C ASP A 93 18.35 -5.28 8.01
N ILE A 94 17.53 -5.84 7.10
CA ILE A 94 17.57 -7.25 6.70
C ILE A 94 17.54 -7.39 5.17
N ASN A 95 17.90 -8.58 4.68
CA ASN A 95 17.87 -8.87 3.25
C ASN A 95 16.42 -9.10 2.71
N ALA A 96 16.27 -9.03 1.39
CA ALA A 96 14.99 -9.17 0.71
C ALA A 96 14.28 -10.51 0.96
N LYS A 97 15.04 -11.61 1.02
CA LYS A 97 14.50 -12.95 1.27
C LYS A 97 13.86 -13.04 2.64
N ARG A 98 14.57 -12.59 3.69
CA ARG A 98 14.08 -12.58 5.05
C ARG A 98 12.90 -11.62 5.22
N ALA A 99 12.95 -10.45 4.58
CA ALA A 99 11.82 -9.53 4.57
C ALA A 99 10.55 -10.15 3.95
N ALA A 100 10.69 -10.91 2.86
CA ALA A 100 9.57 -11.62 2.23
C ALA A 100 9.01 -12.74 3.12
N GLU A 101 9.88 -13.50 3.80
CA GLU A 101 9.47 -14.53 4.79
C GLU A 101 8.70 -13.92 5.95
N LEU A 102 9.21 -12.85 6.55
CA LEU A 102 8.57 -12.17 7.67
C LEU A 102 7.24 -11.53 7.25
N LEU A 103 7.15 -10.98 6.04
CA LEU A 103 5.88 -10.51 5.49
C LEU A 103 4.89 -11.65 5.32
N LYS A 104 5.33 -12.85 4.92
CA LYS A 104 4.46 -14.03 4.81
C LYS A 104 3.96 -14.47 6.19
N GLN A 105 4.83 -14.52 7.20
CA GLN A 105 4.45 -14.83 8.59
C GLN A 105 3.51 -13.77 9.17
N ALA A 106 3.69 -12.51 8.78
CA ALA A 106 2.87 -11.39 9.17
C ALA A 106 1.60 -11.22 8.33
N ASN A 107 1.18 -12.21 7.52
CA ASN A 107 0.01 -12.13 6.62
C ASN A 107 -0.01 -10.87 5.72
N GLY A 108 1.16 -10.37 5.33
CA GLY A 108 1.32 -9.21 4.47
C GLY A 108 1.22 -7.84 5.17
N TYR A 109 1.08 -7.80 6.50
CA TYR A 109 1.09 -6.55 7.28
C TYR A 109 2.53 -6.08 7.56
N VAL A 110 2.91 -4.97 6.96
CA VAL A 110 4.27 -4.39 7.09
C VAL A 110 4.63 -4.07 8.55
N ARG A 111 3.69 -3.48 9.32
CA ARG A 111 3.94 -3.15 10.74
C ARG A 111 4.27 -4.40 11.57
N ASN A 112 3.54 -5.49 11.35
CA ASN A 112 3.76 -6.74 12.08
C ASN A 112 5.08 -7.41 11.65
N ALA A 113 5.42 -7.35 10.35
CA ALA A 113 6.69 -7.87 9.86
C ALA A 113 7.90 -7.15 10.47
N ILE A 114 7.84 -5.82 10.63
CA ILE A 114 8.89 -5.04 11.32
C ILE A 114 9.01 -5.45 12.79
N LEU A 115 7.89 -5.64 13.49
CA LEU A 115 7.90 -6.08 14.88
C LEU A 115 8.49 -7.49 15.06
N LEU A 116 8.16 -8.41 14.16
CA LEU A 116 8.76 -9.76 14.16
C LEU A 116 10.28 -9.70 13.92
N ALA A 117 10.72 -8.87 12.97
CA ALA A 117 12.14 -8.70 12.68
C ALA A 117 12.94 -8.18 13.89
N ASN A 118 12.35 -7.25 14.65
CA ASN A 118 12.99 -6.69 15.84
C ASN A 118 13.04 -7.70 17.00
N LYS A 119 12.03 -8.55 17.15
CA LYS A 119 12.03 -9.62 18.17
C LYS A 119 13.08 -10.70 17.90
N ASP A 120 13.42 -10.96 16.65
CA ASP A 120 14.48 -11.91 16.29
C ASP A 120 15.89 -11.37 16.61
N ARG A 121 16.03 -10.08 16.96
CA ARG A 121 17.32 -9.41 17.28
C ARG A 121 17.60 -9.32 18.79
N ASP A 122 16.61 -9.57 19.64
CA ASP A 122 16.73 -9.60 21.13
C ASP A 122 16.94 -11.04 21.63
#